data_AF-A0A846WIM6-F1
#
_entry.id   AF-A0A846WIM6-F1
#
_cell.length_a   1.000
_cell.length_b   1.000
_cell.length_c   1.000
_cell.angle_alpha   90.00
_cell.angle_beta   90.00
_cell.angle_gamma   90.00
#
_symmetry.space_group_name_H-M   'P 1'
#
loop_
_entity.id
_entity.type
_entity.pdbx_description
1 polymer ?
#
loop_
_entity_poly.entity_id
_entity_poly.type
_entity_poly.pdbx_seq_one_letter_code
_entity_poly.pdbx_strand_id
1 'polypeptide(L)'
;MLDLCPRCRIQAPHRDGRDRCPRCGGPLTLVASDVEAAAVVAAYQQSPSTPPLPAAYSPPARPPSGARPPSGPPRMYGGRRVRWVARRPADTLPPPRPPRSTGPRLIPRYVYLPRWGLVDTPVTENEPRNSPARLGMALTGALQLAGAAFVASMCAHLLRYLLLVINRSTTLPGWLIGLSTVLVLAAGLLALAGFVYATVVFVRWLLAVRTETYGARGFFDPRPRWQSIPLAAIPLVNVAGAALLLREPAEMLDDVARSAARTRLHKLWVGWTVVNVIAVLTGITWWVGAASGSIQTGANALFMVVLTAAVSAAFALWAAHRLPAVFSGSSADQKVPAHRWVVVA
;
A
#
# COMPACT_ATOMS: atom_id res chain seq x y z
N MET A 1 -60.44 -18.18 11.17
CA MET A 1 -59.99 -19.22 12.14
C MET A 1 -58.57 -19.60 11.81
N LEU A 2 -57.68 -19.53 12.80
CA LEU A 2 -56.24 -19.79 12.69
C LEU A 2 -55.86 -20.89 13.69
N ASP A 3 -54.96 -21.79 13.28
CA ASP A 3 -54.30 -22.72 14.17
C ASP A 3 -53.08 -22.03 14.77
N LEU A 4 -53.08 -21.86 16.10
CA LEU A 4 -51.98 -21.27 16.86
C LEU A 4 -51.25 -22.35 17.64
N CYS A 5 -49.92 -22.36 17.55
CA CYS A 5 -49.08 -23.12 18.48
C CYS A 5 -48.58 -22.20 19.60
N PRO A 6 -49.01 -22.35 20.87
CA PRO A 6 -48.57 -21.45 21.94
C PRO A 6 -47.07 -21.58 22.25
N ARG A 7 -46.47 -22.74 21.93
CA ARG A 7 -45.04 -23.03 22.16
C ARG A 7 -44.11 -22.45 21.09
N CYS A 8 -44.54 -22.41 19.83
CA CYS A 8 -43.74 -21.90 18.71
C CYS A 8 -44.22 -20.55 18.18
N ARG A 9 -45.37 -20.05 18.65
CA ARG A 9 -46.06 -18.85 18.17
C ARG A 9 -46.29 -18.81 16.66
N ILE A 10 -46.43 -19.98 16.04
CA ILE A 10 -46.78 -20.09 14.62
C ILE A 10 -48.29 -19.96 14.51
N GLN A 11 -48.73 -19.11 13.58
CA GLN A 11 -50.12 -18.99 13.16
C GLN A 11 -50.22 -19.51 11.72
N ALA A 12 -51.21 -20.37 11.46
CA ALA A 12 -51.53 -20.82 10.11
C ALA A 12 -53.04 -20.83 9.91
N PRO A 13 -53.55 -20.70 8.66
CA PRO A 13 -54.97 -20.92 8.39
C PRO A 13 -55.41 -22.31 8.87
N HIS A 14 -56.57 -22.37 9.52
CA HIS A 14 -57.11 -23.63 10.03
C HIS A 14 -57.29 -24.66 8.92
N ARG A 15 -56.90 -25.91 9.19
CA ARG A 15 -57.14 -27.04 8.28
C ARG A 15 -57.61 -28.25 9.07
N ASP A 16 -58.74 -28.82 8.66
CA ASP A 16 -59.27 -30.05 9.27
C ASP A 16 -58.24 -31.17 9.26
N GLY A 17 -58.08 -31.83 10.42
CA GLY A 17 -57.10 -32.91 10.63
C GLY A 17 -55.68 -32.47 11.01
N ARG A 18 -55.44 -31.16 11.21
CA ARG A 18 -54.15 -30.65 11.72
C ARG A 18 -54.24 -30.33 13.21
N ASP A 19 -54.02 -31.33 14.05
CA ASP A 19 -54.02 -31.23 15.52
C ASP A 19 -52.64 -30.89 16.11
N ARG A 20 -51.56 -31.12 15.36
CA ARG A 20 -50.17 -30.95 15.83
C ARG A 20 -49.33 -29.98 15.01
N CYS A 21 -48.48 -29.23 15.71
CA CYS A 21 -47.54 -28.29 15.13
C CYS A 21 -46.39 -29.03 14.40
N PRO A 22 -46.11 -28.74 13.12
CA PRO A 22 -45.04 -29.42 12.37
C PRO A 22 -43.63 -29.12 12.88
N ARG A 23 -43.46 -28.07 13.71
CA ARG A 23 -42.15 -27.64 14.22
C ARG A 23 -41.79 -28.26 15.57
N CYS A 24 -42.77 -28.46 16.46
CA CYS A 24 -42.53 -28.95 17.81
C CYS A 24 -43.38 -30.17 18.22
N GLY A 25 -44.33 -30.59 17.38
CA GLY A 25 -45.27 -31.67 17.70
C GLY A 25 -46.31 -31.34 18.78
N GLY A 26 -46.31 -30.11 19.31
CA GLY A 26 -47.26 -29.67 20.32
C GLY A 26 -48.68 -29.45 19.78
N PRO A 27 -49.70 -29.41 20.66
CA PRO A 27 -51.09 -29.21 20.24
C PRO A 27 -51.29 -27.84 19.60
N LEU A 28 -52.09 -27.80 18.54
CA LEU A 28 -52.58 -26.56 17.93
C LEU A 28 -53.93 -26.19 18.54
N THR A 29 -54.07 -24.92 18.89
CA THR A 29 -55.33 -24.35 19.37
C THR A 29 -55.96 -23.52 18.27
N LEU A 30 -57.24 -23.79 18.01
CA LEU A 30 -58.09 -23.01 17.11
C LEU A 30 -58.42 -21.66 17.73
N VAL A 31 -58.13 -20.59 17.00
CA VAL A 31 -58.35 -19.21 17.45
C VAL A 31 -59.11 -18.42 16.38
N ALA A 32 -60.08 -17.60 16.78
CA ALA A 32 -60.87 -16.80 15.86
C ALA A 32 -60.32 -15.38 15.67
N SER A 33 -59.63 -14.82 16.66
CA SER A 33 -59.07 -13.46 16.63
C SER A 33 -57.66 -13.34 17.21
N ASP A 34 -56.94 -12.26 16.87
CA ASP A 34 -55.59 -12.00 17.39
C ASP A 34 -55.57 -11.73 18.91
N VAL A 35 -56.68 -11.24 19.46
CA VAL A 35 -56.85 -11.01 20.90
C VAL A 35 -56.92 -12.34 21.66
N GLU A 36 -57.67 -13.31 21.14
CA GLU A 36 -57.69 -14.67 21.68
C GLU A 36 -56.33 -15.36 21.53
N ALA A 37 -55.60 -15.10 20.44
CA ALA A 37 -54.27 -15.65 20.24
C ALA A 37 -53.29 -15.18 21.33
N ALA A 38 -53.34 -13.88 21.67
CA ALA A 38 -52.55 -13.31 22.74
C ALA A 38 -52.91 -13.89 24.10
N ALA A 39 -54.20 -14.09 24.38
CA ALA A 39 -54.67 -14.70 25.63
C ALA A 39 -54.19 -16.15 25.79
N VAL A 40 -54.25 -16.96 24.73
CA VAL A 40 -53.78 -18.36 24.75
C VAL A 40 -52.26 -18.44 24.99
N VAL A 41 -51.48 -17.54 24.38
CA VAL A 41 -50.02 -17.47 24.60
C VAL A 41 -49.70 -17.03 26.03
N ALA A 42 -50.41 -16.04 26.56
CA ALA A 42 -50.22 -15.55 27.93
C ALA A 42 -50.55 -16.64 28.96
N ALA A 43 -51.65 -17.38 28.79
CA ALA A 43 -52.03 -18.50 29.65
C ALA A 43 -51.00 -19.64 29.61
N TYR A 44 -50.44 -19.93 28.42
CA TYR A 44 -49.38 -20.92 28.28
C TYR A 44 -48.09 -20.50 28.98
N GLN A 45 -47.75 -19.21 28.99
CA GLN A 45 -46.57 -18.68 29.70
C GLN A 45 -46.71 -18.69 31.23
N GLN A 46 -47.95 -18.63 31.73
CA GLN A 46 -48.26 -18.64 33.17
C GLN A 46 -48.42 -20.06 33.73
N SER A 47 -48.46 -21.09 32.87
CA SER A 47 -48.54 -22.48 33.31
C SER A 47 -47.19 -22.93 33.91
N PRO A 48 -47.15 -23.50 35.13
CA PRO A 48 -45.92 -24.01 35.73
C PRO A 48 -45.34 -25.12 34.83
N SER A 49 -44.15 -24.90 34.30
CA SER A 49 -43.48 -25.85 33.41
C SER A 49 -42.95 -27.05 34.20
N THR A 50 -43.72 -28.13 34.28
CA THR A 50 -43.14 -29.46 34.56
C THR A 50 -42.29 -29.85 33.35
N PRO A 51 -41.00 -30.23 33.51
CA PRO A 51 -40.19 -30.68 32.39
C PRO A 51 -40.82 -31.94 31.79
N PRO A 52 -41.14 -31.99 30.48
CA PRO A 52 -41.57 -33.24 29.87
C PRO A 52 -40.36 -34.19 29.80
N LEU A 53 -40.55 -35.42 30.26
CA LEU A 53 -39.71 -36.56 29.89
C LEU A 53 -39.54 -36.58 28.35
N PRO A 54 -38.36 -36.93 27.82
CA PRO A 54 -38.15 -36.98 26.38
C PRO A 54 -39.17 -37.94 25.76
N ALA A 55 -40.05 -37.42 24.91
CA ALA A 55 -40.92 -38.24 24.09
C ALA A 55 -40.03 -39.19 23.28
N ALA A 56 -40.21 -40.50 23.49
CA ALA A 56 -39.54 -41.52 22.71
C ALA A 56 -39.87 -41.28 21.23
N TYR A 57 -38.82 -41.08 20.44
CA TYR A 57 -38.93 -41.01 18.99
C TYR A 57 -39.36 -42.38 18.47
N SER A 58 -40.61 -42.52 18.05
CA SER A 58 -41.04 -43.64 17.21
C SER A 58 -40.72 -43.31 15.75
N PRO A 59 -39.81 -44.04 15.09
CA PRO A 59 -39.57 -43.84 13.66
C PRO A 59 -40.84 -44.22 12.86
N PRO A 60 -41.12 -43.56 11.73
CA PRO A 60 -42.16 -44.01 10.82
C PRO A 60 -41.82 -45.42 10.30
N ALA A 61 -42.84 -46.28 10.21
CA ALA A 61 -42.71 -47.62 9.64
C ALA A 61 -42.17 -47.53 8.20
N ARG A 62 -41.03 -48.19 7.98
CA ARG A 62 -40.37 -48.31 6.69
C ARG A 62 -41.25 -49.19 5.77
N PRO A 63 -41.62 -48.76 4.55
CA PRO A 63 -42.20 -49.70 3.60
C PRO A 63 -41.16 -50.78 3.25
N PRO A 64 -41.56 -52.04 3.03
CA PRO A 64 -40.62 -53.12 2.72
C PRO A 64 -39.86 -52.79 1.43
N SER A 65 -38.55 -52.61 1.56
CA SER A 65 -37.62 -52.52 0.43
C SER A 65 -37.46 -53.91 -0.18
N GLY A 66 -38.31 -54.21 -1.15
CA GLY A 66 -38.31 -55.49 -1.85
C GLY A 66 -38.89 -55.35 -3.26
N ALA A 67 -38.29 -54.51 -4.09
CA ALA A 67 -38.56 -54.51 -5.53
C ALA A 67 -37.23 -54.45 -6.29
N ARG A 68 -36.76 -55.62 -6.71
CA ARG A 68 -35.67 -55.82 -7.67
C ARG A 68 -36.08 -55.14 -8.98
N PRO A 69 -35.23 -54.31 -9.61
CA PRO A 69 -35.55 -53.79 -10.95
C PRO A 69 -35.52 -54.96 -11.95
N PRO A 70 -36.47 -55.04 -12.89
CA PRO A 70 -36.43 -56.06 -13.92
C PRO A 70 -35.19 -55.84 -14.81
N SER A 71 -34.37 -56.87 -14.92
CA SER A 71 -33.28 -56.97 -15.89
C SER A 71 -33.87 -57.11 -17.29
N GLY A 72 -34.12 -55.99 -17.95
CA GLY A 72 -34.45 -55.93 -19.38
C GLY A 72 -33.37 -55.16 -20.13
N PRO A 73 -33.06 -55.52 -21.40
CA PRO A 73 -32.07 -54.81 -22.20
C PRO A 73 -32.51 -53.35 -22.46
N PRO A 74 -31.56 -52.42 -22.64
CA PRO A 74 -31.89 -51.00 -22.78
C PRO A 74 -32.65 -50.77 -24.08
N ARG A 75 -33.90 -50.32 -23.97
CA ARG A 75 -34.67 -49.83 -25.14
C ARG A 75 -33.99 -48.57 -25.65
N MET A 76 -33.43 -48.63 -26.86
CA MET A 76 -32.98 -47.45 -27.59
C MET A 76 -34.19 -46.55 -27.88
N TYR A 77 -34.13 -45.29 -27.42
CA TYR A 77 -35.19 -44.31 -27.54
C TYR A 77 -35.16 -43.63 -28.91
N GLY A 78 -36.02 -44.06 -29.84
CA GLY A 78 -36.33 -43.38 -31.11
C GLY A 78 -37.57 -42.48 -31.01
N GLY A 79 -37.60 -41.53 -30.07
CA GLY A 79 -38.76 -40.65 -29.83
C GLY A 79 -38.44 -39.16 -30.05
N ARG A 80 -39.35 -38.43 -30.72
CA ARG A 80 -39.24 -37.03 -31.17
C ARG A 80 -39.19 -35.96 -30.05
N ARG A 81 -38.95 -36.34 -28.79
CA ARG A 81 -38.75 -35.42 -27.66
C ARG A 81 -37.73 -35.97 -26.67
N VAL A 82 -36.46 -35.98 -27.06
CA VAL A 82 -35.33 -36.20 -26.15
C VAL A 82 -34.79 -34.85 -25.69
N ARG A 83 -34.88 -34.57 -24.39
CA ARG A 83 -34.18 -33.43 -23.76
C ARG A 83 -32.85 -33.95 -23.23
N TRP A 84 -31.76 -33.61 -23.92
CA TRP A 84 -30.42 -33.86 -23.41
C TRP A 84 -30.19 -33.06 -22.14
N VAL A 85 -29.81 -33.74 -21.07
CA VAL A 85 -29.37 -33.13 -19.83
C VAL A 85 -28.03 -33.77 -19.48
N ALA A 86 -26.96 -32.99 -19.56
CA ALA A 86 -25.66 -33.42 -19.09
C ALA A 86 -25.73 -33.54 -17.56
N ARG A 87 -25.74 -34.77 -17.06
CA ARG A 87 -25.50 -35.05 -15.65
C ARG A 87 -24.11 -35.61 -15.49
N ARG A 88 -23.46 -35.19 -14.40
CA ARG A 88 -22.19 -35.74 -13.95
C ARG A 88 -22.35 -37.26 -13.75
N PRO A 89 -21.41 -38.10 -14.25
CA PRO A 89 -21.44 -39.55 -14.03
C PRO A 89 -21.58 -39.87 -12.54
N ALA A 90 -22.45 -40.82 -12.20
CA ALA A 90 -22.80 -41.13 -10.81
C ALA A 90 -21.56 -41.44 -9.95
N ASP A 91 -20.53 -42.01 -10.56
CA ASP A 91 -19.28 -42.44 -9.91
C ASP A 91 -18.37 -41.26 -9.49
N THR A 92 -18.67 -40.05 -9.95
CA THR A 92 -17.94 -38.82 -9.58
C THR A 92 -18.70 -37.95 -8.57
N LEU A 93 -19.84 -38.43 -8.07
CA LEU A 93 -20.52 -37.82 -6.93
C LEU A 93 -19.85 -38.30 -5.64
N PRO A 94 -19.39 -37.40 -4.77
CA PRO A 94 -18.85 -37.81 -3.49
C PRO A 94 -19.93 -38.53 -2.67
N PRO A 95 -19.58 -39.59 -1.92
CA PRO A 95 -20.56 -40.31 -1.11
C PRO A 95 -21.24 -39.37 -0.12
N PRO A 96 -22.56 -39.48 0.08
CA PRO A 96 -23.26 -38.69 1.09
C PRO A 96 -22.60 -38.88 2.44
N ARG A 97 -22.14 -37.79 3.07
CA ARG A 97 -21.60 -37.87 4.43
C ARG A 97 -22.71 -38.35 5.37
N PRO A 98 -22.42 -39.29 6.29
CA PRO A 98 -23.40 -39.68 7.30
C PRO A 98 -23.85 -38.44 8.07
N PRO A 99 -25.14 -38.34 8.43
CA PRO A 99 -25.62 -37.24 9.24
C PRO A 99 -24.89 -37.27 10.59
N ARG A 100 -23.99 -36.29 10.80
CA ARG A 100 -23.46 -36.01 12.13
C ARG A 100 -24.61 -35.52 12.98
N SER A 101 -24.84 -36.15 14.14
CA SER A 101 -25.77 -35.60 15.13
C SER A 101 -25.25 -34.24 15.56
N THR A 102 -25.85 -33.18 15.02
CA THR A 102 -25.68 -31.85 15.60
C THR A 102 -26.52 -31.84 16.87
N GLY A 103 -25.86 -32.02 18.02
CA GLY A 103 -26.40 -31.52 19.28
C GLY A 103 -26.74 -30.03 19.15
N PRO A 104 -27.37 -29.41 20.17
CA PRO A 104 -27.69 -27.98 20.12
C PRO A 104 -26.45 -27.19 19.72
N ARG A 105 -26.56 -26.41 18.64
CA ARG A 105 -25.44 -25.61 18.12
C ARG A 105 -24.95 -24.73 19.26
N LEU A 106 -23.79 -25.07 19.81
CA LEU A 106 -23.04 -24.20 20.70
C LEU A 106 -22.74 -22.94 19.89
N ILE A 107 -23.47 -21.87 20.18
CA ILE A 107 -23.10 -20.53 19.73
C ILE A 107 -21.67 -20.32 20.23
N PRO A 108 -20.69 -20.04 19.34
CA PRO A 108 -19.32 -19.81 19.78
C PRO A 108 -19.32 -18.68 20.81
N ARG A 109 -19.04 -19.00 22.08
CA ARG A 109 -18.86 -18.00 23.12
C ARG A 109 -17.42 -17.54 23.03
N TYR A 110 -17.21 -16.42 22.36
CA TYR A 110 -15.91 -15.76 22.41
C TYR A 110 -15.76 -15.06 23.76
N VAL A 111 -14.69 -15.38 24.49
CA VAL A 111 -14.34 -14.71 25.76
C VAL A 111 -13.83 -13.28 25.52
N TYR A 112 -13.49 -12.97 24.26
CA TYR A 112 -13.00 -11.66 23.82
C TYR A 112 -13.78 -11.20 22.60
N LEU A 113 -13.89 -9.89 22.41
CA LEU A 113 -14.45 -9.34 21.18
C LEU A 113 -13.58 -9.79 19.99
N PRO A 114 -14.15 -10.48 19.00
CA PRO A 114 -13.39 -10.91 17.85
C PRO A 114 -12.79 -9.72 17.09
N ARG A 115 -11.47 -9.73 16.88
CA ARG A 115 -10.72 -8.69 16.16
C ARG A 115 -10.69 -8.88 14.64
N TRP A 116 -11.51 -9.77 14.09
CA TRP A 116 -11.57 -10.02 12.65
C TRP A 116 -12.53 -9.09 11.89
N GLY A 117 -13.08 -8.07 12.56
CA GLY A 117 -13.78 -6.97 11.90
C GLY A 117 -12.82 -6.01 11.19
N LEU A 118 -13.35 -5.23 10.26
CA LEU A 118 -12.64 -4.10 9.66
C LEU A 118 -12.25 -3.14 10.80
N VAL A 119 -10.97 -3.09 11.13
CA VAL A 119 -10.45 -2.18 12.15
C VAL A 119 -10.39 -0.79 11.51
N ASP A 120 -11.42 0.02 11.73
CA ASP A 120 -11.33 1.46 11.48
C ASP A 120 -10.38 2.06 12.53
N THR A 121 -9.10 2.11 12.20
CA THR A 121 -8.14 2.92 12.97
C THR A 121 -8.58 4.38 12.84
N PRO A 122 -8.88 5.08 13.95
CA PRO A 122 -9.28 6.48 13.86
C PRO A 122 -8.17 7.26 13.16
N VAL A 123 -8.56 8.10 12.20
CA VAL A 123 -7.64 9.05 11.58
C VAL A 123 -7.15 9.95 12.70
N THR A 124 -5.90 9.78 13.13
CA THR A 124 -5.29 10.71 14.08
C THR A 124 -5.05 12.02 13.32
N GLU A 125 -5.63 13.12 13.80
CA GLU A 125 -5.46 14.49 13.26
C GLU A 125 -4.00 14.99 13.32
N ASN A 126 -3.06 14.15 13.76
CA ASN A 126 -1.65 14.39 13.52
C ASN A 126 -1.39 14.30 12.02
N GLU A 127 -1.52 15.43 11.35
CA GLU A 127 -0.99 15.71 10.02
C GLU A 127 0.32 14.93 9.88
N PRO A 128 0.45 14.03 8.88
CA PRO A 128 1.58 13.12 8.83
C PRO A 128 2.84 13.97 8.85
N ARG A 129 3.68 13.79 9.88
CA ARG A 129 4.99 14.46 10.06
C ARG A 129 5.89 14.35 8.81
N ASN A 130 5.52 13.46 7.89
CA ASN A 130 6.14 13.19 6.60
C ASN A 130 5.22 13.50 5.41
N SER A 131 4.37 14.53 5.47
CA SER A 131 3.63 14.99 4.30
C SER A 131 4.62 15.30 3.16
N PRO A 132 4.41 14.75 1.95
CA PRO A 132 5.32 14.92 0.82
C PRO A 132 5.42 16.39 0.38
N ALA A 133 4.39 17.21 0.61
CA ALA A 133 4.45 18.65 0.39
C ALA A 133 5.46 19.34 1.34
N ARG A 134 5.39 19.03 2.64
CA ARG A 134 6.33 19.56 3.66
C ARG A 134 7.76 19.09 3.40
N LEU A 135 7.92 17.80 3.08
CA LEU A 135 9.21 17.24 2.70
C LEU A 135 9.72 17.80 1.37
N GLY A 136 8.84 18.20 0.46
CA GLY A 136 9.19 18.88 -0.80
C GLY A 136 9.76 20.28 -0.56
N MET A 137 9.18 21.04 0.38
CA MET A 137 9.75 22.33 0.82
C MET A 137 11.11 22.12 1.51
N ALA A 138 11.21 21.13 2.41
CA ALA A 138 12.47 20.79 3.06
C ALA A 138 13.54 20.36 2.04
N LEU A 139 13.16 19.60 1.00
CA LEU A 139 14.05 19.19 -0.09
C LEU A 139 14.54 20.38 -0.90
N THR A 140 13.65 21.34 -1.18
CA THR A 140 14.01 22.60 -1.85
C THR A 140 15.09 23.33 -1.04
N GLY A 141 14.87 23.53 0.26
CA GLY A 141 15.83 24.19 1.14
C GLY A 141 17.15 23.41 1.28
N ALA A 142 17.08 22.08 1.38
CA ALA A 142 18.27 21.23 1.46
C ALA A 142 19.12 21.28 0.19
N LEU A 143 18.50 21.27 -0.99
CA LEU A 143 19.20 21.42 -2.27
C LEU A 143 19.77 22.83 -2.47
N GLN A 144 19.08 23.87 -2.00
CA GLN A 144 19.61 25.24 -1.99
C GLN A 144 20.84 25.37 -1.08
N LEU A 145 20.78 24.79 0.13
CA LEU A 145 21.91 24.78 1.07
C LEU A 145 23.09 23.99 0.50
N ALA A 146 22.85 22.82 -0.08
CA ALA A 146 23.88 22.04 -0.76
C ALA A 146 24.48 22.82 -1.95
N GLY A 147 23.64 23.48 -2.75
CA GLY A 147 24.06 24.36 -3.84
C GLY A 147 24.97 25.48 -3.35
N ALA A 148 24.60 26.19 -2.28
CA ALA A 148 25.41 27.24 -1.67
C ALA A 148 26.76 26.70 -1.15
N ALA A 149 26.76 25.52 -0.54
CA ALA A 149 27.98 24.85 -0.09
C ALA A 149 28.90 24.47 -1.26
N PHE A 150 28.34 24.00 -2.38
CA PHE A 150 29.10 23.73 -3.60
C PHE A 150 29.66 25.01 -4.22
N VAL A 151 28.92 26.13 -4.21
CA VAL A 151 29.45 27.44 -4.64
C VAL A 151 30.62 27.88 -3.75
N ALA A 152 30.49 27.76 -2.42
CA ALA A 152 31.57 28.08 -1.50
C ALA A 152 32.82 27.21 -1.77
N SER A 153 32.63 25.91 -2.01
CA SER A 153 33.72 25.00 -2.39
C SER A 153 34.35 25.38 -3.71
N MET A 154 33.55 25.70 -4.73
CA MET A 154 34.03 26.18 -6.04
C MET A 154 34.90 27.43 -5.87
N CYS A 155 34.42 28.44 -5.13
CA CYS A 155 35.17 29.67 -4.88
C CYS A 155 36.48 29.42 -4.12
N ALA A 156 36.46 28.55 -3.10
CA ALA A 156 37.66 28.19 -2.34
C ALA A 156 38.72 27.49 -3.21
N HIS A 157 38.31 26.55 -4.05
CA HIS A 157 39.22 25.85 -4.96
C HIS A 157 39.71 26.75 -6.10
N LEU A 158 38.86 27.65 -6.60
CA LEU A 158 39.25 28.64 -7.60
C LEU A 158 40.27 29.64 -7.03
N LEU A 159 40.05 30.12 -5.80
CA LEU A 159 41.02 30.95 -5.09
C LEU A 159 42.36 30.20 -4.94
N ARG A 160 42.32 28.92 -4.52
CA ARG A 160 43.53 28.09 -4.44
C ARG A 160 44.24 28.00 -5.78
N TYR A 161 43.49 27.75 -6.86
CA TYR A 161 44.03 27.65 -8.20
C TYR A 161 44.73 28.96 -8.61
N LEU A 162 44.07 30.10 -8.39
CA LEU A 162 44.64 31.42 -8.67
C LEU A 162 45.90 31.70 -7.86
N LEU A 163 45.91 31.37 -6.56
CA LEU A 163 47.09 31.51 -5.72
C LEU A 163 48.26 30.65 -6.23
N LEU A 164 48.01 29.43 -6.71
CA LEU A 164 49.06 28.59 -7.30
C LEU A 164 49.61 29.17 -8.61
N VAL A 165 48.75 29.77 -9.44
CA VAL A 165 49.17 30.44 -10.67
C VAL A 165 50.01 31.68 -10.35
N ILE A 166 49.59 32.50 -9.39
CA ILE A 166 50.34 33.68 -8.94
C ILE A 166 51.66 33.26 -8.29
N ASN A 167 51.65 32.17 -7.50
CA ASN A 167 52.85 31.63 -6.85
C ASN A 167 53.94 31.19 -7.84
N ARG A 168 53.56 30.96 -9.11
CA ARG A 168 54.51 30.63 -10.18
C ARG A 168 55.40 31.83 -10.55
N SER A 169 54.86 33.04 -10.51
CA SER A 169 55.56 34.28 -10.87
C SER A 169 56.04 35.11 -9.68
N THR A 170 55.40 34.94 -8.52
CA THR A 170 55.72 35.70 -7.30
C THR A 170 55.73 34.76 -6.11
N THR A 171 56.70 34.86 -5.22
CA THR A 171 56.72 34.05 -3.99
C THR A 171 55.62 34.52 -3.03
N LEU A 172 54.60 33.70 -2.83
CA LEU A 172 53.55 34.00 -1.85
C LEU A 172 54.01 33.67 -0.43
N PRO A 173 53.58 34.45 0.58
CA PRO A 173 53.92 34.17 1.97
C PRO A 173 53.25 32.85 2.43
N GLY A 174 53.99 32.05 3.20
CA GLY A 174 53.54 30.70 3.60
C GLY A 174 52.23 30.68 4.39
N TRP A 175 51.93 31.72 5.18
CA TRP A 175 50.66 31.82 5.91
C TRP A 175 49.45 31.89 4.99
N LEU A 176 49.56 32.53 3.81
CA LEU A 176 48.48 32.64 2.84
C LEU A 176 48.19 31.29 2.17
N ILE A 177 49.25 30.52 1.88
CA ILE A 177 49.15 29.14 1.39
C ILE A 177 48.47 28.25 2.45
N GLY A 178 48.88 28.37 3.72
CA GLY A 178 48.25 27.69 4.84
C GLY A 178 46.77 28.03 5.00
N LEU A 179 46.42 29.31 5.00
CA LEU A 179 45.03 29.78 5.09
C LEU A 179 44.17 29.23 3.95
N SER A 180 44.69 29.27 2.72
CA SER A 180 43.97 28.72 1.58
C SER A 180 43.72 27.22 1.73
N THR A 181 44.64 26.48 2.37
CA THR A 181 44.54 25.04 2.69
C THR A 181 43.38 24.77 3.62
N VAL A 182 43.31 25.51 4.73
CA VAL A 182 42.19 25.43 5.67
C VAL A 182 40.87 25.77 4.99
N LEU A 183 40.83 26.82 4.17
CA LEU A 183 39.63 27.25 3.46
C LEU A 183 39.06 26.17 2.54
N VAL A 184 39.93 25.52 1.73
CA VAL A 184 39.51 24.44 0.84
C VAL A 184 39.00 23.22 1.62
N LEU A 185 39.65 22.85 2.71
CA LEU A 185 39.21 21.76 3.56
C LEU A 185 37.85 22.06 4.21
N ALA A 186 37.69 23.26 4.78
CA ALA A 186 36.43 23.68 5.40
C ALA A 186 35.28 23.73 4.38
N ALA A 187 35.52 24.31 3.19
CA ALA A 187 34.51 24.38 2.14
C ALA A 187 34.17 22.99 1.56
N GLY A 188 35.16 22.10 1.45
CA GLY A 188 34.95 20.70 1.05
C GLY A 188 34.11 19.92 2.06
N LEU A 189 34.38 20.07 3.37
CA LEU A 189 33.58 19.47 4.44
C LEU A 189 32.15 20.00 4.44
N LEU A 190 31.97 21.31 4.25
CA LEU A 190 30.64 21.93 4.15
C LEU A 190 29.86 21.38 2.95
N ALA A 191 30.51 21.26 1.79
CA ALA A 191 29.92 20.66 0.59
C ALA A 191 29.51 19.21 0.80
N LEU A 192 30.36 18.40 1.45
CA LEU A 192 30.06 17.02 1.80
C LEU A 192 28.87 16.92 2.77
N ALA A 193 28.85 17.75 3.82
CA ALA A 193 27.74 17.79 4.78
C ALA A 193 26.42 18.20 4.10
N GLY A 194 26.47 19.21 3.23
CA GLY A 194 25.32 19.64 2.42
C GLY A 194 24.80 18.53 1.50
N PHE A 195 25.71 17.81 0.82
CA PHE A 195 25.37 16.66 -0.01
C PHE A 195 24.69 15.54 0.78
N VAL A 196 25.24 15.16 1.94
CA VAL A 196 24.66 14.12 2.80
C VAL A 196 23.28 14.54 3.30
N TYR A 197 23.15 15.79 3.77
CA TYR A 197 21.88 16.34 4.24
C TYR A 197 20.81 16.32 3.14
N ALA A 198 21.13 16.84 1.95
CA ALA A 198 20.22 16.84 0.80
C ALA A 198 19.81 15.42 0.39
N THR A 199 20.75 14.46 0.44
CA THR A 199 20.46 13.05 0.15
C THR A 199 19.48 12.44 1.16
N VAL A 200 19.68 12.68 2.46
CA VAL A 200 18.76 12.20 3.50
C VAL A 200 17.35 12.77 3.31
N VAL A 201 17.24 14.08 3.06
CA VAL A 201 15.96 14.74 2.83
C VAL A 201 15.30 14.24 1.54
N PHE A 202 16.07 14.04 0.48
CA PHE A 202 15.60 13.46 -0.79
C PHE A 202 15.02 12.05 -0.58
N VAL A 203 15.73 11.17 0.13
CA VAL A 203 15.24 9.81 0.41
C VAL A 203 13.94 9.85 1.21
N ARG A 204 13.86 10.71 2.24
CA ARG A 204 12.63 10.87 3.04
C ARG A 204 11.47 11.36 2.18
N TRP A 205 11.70 12.36 1.34
CA TRP A 205 10.71 12.89 0.41
C TRP A 205 10.26 11.82 -0.59
N LEU A 206 11.19 11.10 -1.20
CA LEU A 206 10.90 10.02 -2.15
C LEU A 206 10.03 8.94 -1.54
N LEU A 207 10.36 8.48 -0.33
CA LEU A 207 9.56 7.48 0.38
C LEU A 207 8.15 8.01 0.69
N ALA A 208 8.02 9.27 1.08
CA ALA A 208 6.71 9.89 1.34
C ALA A 208 5.85 9.97 0.07
N VAL A 209 6.42 10.45 -1.04
CA VAL A 209 5.74 10.52 -2.34
C VAL A 209 5.26 9.14 -2.74
N ARG A 210 6.12 8.11 -2.62
CA ARG A 210 5.71 6.73 -2.93
C ARG A 210 4.55 6.29 -2.04
N THR A 211 4.67 6.41 -0.71
CA THR A 211 3.59 5.97 0.19
C THR A 211 2.27 6.66 -0.08
N GLU A 212 2.27 7.94 -0.43
CA GLU A 212 1.05 8.69 -0.77
C GLU A 212 0.48 8.23 -2.11
N THR A 213 1.32 8.14 -3.15
CA THR A 213 0.87 7.81 -4.51
C THR A 213 0.29 6.39 -4.60
N TYR A 214 0.93 5.42 -3.94
CA TYR A 214 0.42 4.04 -3.85
C TYR A 214 -0.84 3.98 -2.96
N GLY A 215 -0.82 4.68 -1.82
CA GLY A 215 -1.93 4.72 -0.87
C GLY A 215 -3.21 5.34 -1.46
N ALA A 216 -3.07 6.38 -2.28
CA ALA A 216 -4.19 7.02 -2.99
C ALA A 216 -4.94 6.06 -3.92
N ARG A 217 -4.29 4.97 -4.34
CA ARG A 217 -4.88 3.91 -5.18
C ARG A 217 -5.22 2.63 -4.43
N GLY A 218 -5.14 2.66 -3.09
CA GLY A 218 -5.41 1.51 -2.24
C GLY A 218 -4.33 0.42 -2.27
N PHE A 219 -3.13 0.72 -2.78
CA PHE A 219 -2.01 -0.21 -2.80
C PHE A 219 -0.98 0.14 -1.71
N PHE A 220 -0.30 -0.88 -1.20
CA PHE A 220 0.92 -0.70 -0.43
C PHE A 220 2.12 -0.56 -1.39
N ASP A 221 3.15 0.18 -0.99
CA ASP A 221 4.40 0.25 -1.76
C ASP A 221 4.98 -1.17 -1.90
N PRO A 222 5.13 -1.70 -3.12
CA PRO A 222 5.63 -3.06 -3.34
C PRO A 222 7.10 -3.22 -2.95
N ARG A 223 7.86 -2.12 -2.87
CA ARG A 223 9.30 -2.15 -2.54
C ARG A 223 9.52 -1.88 -1.06
N PRO A 224 10.18 -2.79 -0.34
CA PRO A 224 10.52 -2.54 1.04
C PRO A 224 11.59 -1.43 1.15
N ARG A 225 11.56 -0.68 2.26
CA ARG A 225 12.46 0.48 2.48
C ARG A 225 13.95 0.12 2.37
N TRP A 226 14.33 -1.08 2.79
CA TRP A 226 15.72 -1.55 2.70
C TRP A 226 16.23 -1.67 1.26
N GLN A 227 15.34 -1.80 0.26
CA GLN A 227 15.70 -1.76 -1.15
C GLN A 227 15.67 -0.32 -1.69
N SER A 228 14.64 0.46 -1.34
CA SER A 228 14.47 1.82 -1.86
C SER A 228 15.54 2.79 -1.36
N ILE A 229 15.98 2.67 -0.10
CA ILE A 229 17.01 3.54 0.50
C ILE A 229 18.35 3.41 -0.24
N PRO A 230 18.98 2.24 -0.40
CA PRO A 230 20.26 2.14 -1.09
C PRO A 230 20.16 2.56 -2.57
N LEU A 231 19.05 2.24 -3.25
CA LEU A 231 18.82 2.69 -4.63
C LEU A 231 18.73 4.21 -4.76
N ALA A 232 18.35 4.94 -3.71
CA ALA A 232 18.24 6.39 -3.74
C ALA A 232 19.45 7.12 -3.13
N ALA A 233 20.12 6.51 -2.14
CA ALA A 233 21.16 7.16 -1.34
C ALA A 233 22.59 6.91 -1.85
N ILE A 234 22.87 5.72 -2.39
CA ILE A 234 24.25 5.34 -2.75
C ILE A 234 24.65 6.10 -4.03
N PRO A 235 25.75 6.90 -4.02
CA PRO A 235 26.24 7.58 -5.21
C PRO A 235 26.49 6.60 -6.36
N LEU A 236 26.31 7.06 -7.60
CA LEU A 236 26.36 6.26 -8.85
C LEU A 236 25.21 5.26 -9.00
N VAL A 237 24.88 4.49 -7.95
CA VAL A 237 23.71 3.61 -7.94
C VAL A 237 22.43 4.43 -8.04
N ASN A 238 22.38 5.58 -7.37
CA ASN A 238 21.24 6.49 -7.37
C ASN A 238 20.89 7.08 -8.73
N VAL A 239 21.82 7.13 -9.69
CA VAL A 239 21.52 7.61 -11.05
C VAL A 239 20.47 6.73 -11.73
N ALA A 240 20.59 5.41 -11.59
CA ALA A 240 19.59 4.47 -12.08
C ALA A 240 18.46 4.23 -11.08
N GLY A 241 18.81 4.08 -9.79
CA GLY A 241 17.85 3.74 -8.75
C GLY A 241 16.83 4.83 -8.46
N ALA A 242 17.24 6.10 -8.35
CA ALA A 242 16.30 7.20 -8.15
C ALA A 242 15.38 7.41 -9.36
N ALA A 243 15.91 7.26 -10.58
CA ALA A 243 15.11 7.36 -11.80
C ALA A 243 14.01 6.29 -11.85
N LEU A 244 14.36 5.04 -11.51
CA LEU A 244 13.40 3.94 -11.38
C LEU A 244 12.35 4.24 -10.31
N LEU A 245 12.78 4.61 -9.11
CA LEU A 245 11.90 4.83 -7.95
C LEU A 245 10.96 6.03 -8.12
N LEU A 246 11.33 7.05 -8.89
CA LEU A 246 10.48 8.20 -9.23
C LEU A 246 9.56 7.91 -10.41
N ARG A 247 9.96 7.05 -11.34
CA ARG A 247 9.14 6.69 -12.50
C ARG A 247 7.93 5.84 -12.12
N GLU A 248 8.10 4.93 -11.17
CA GLU A 248 7.00 4.08 -10.67
C GLU A 248 5.77 4.86 -10.20
N PRO A 249 5.87 5.83 -9.26
CA PRO A 249 4.72 6.66 -8.89
C PRO A 249 4.30 7.62 -10.01
N ALA A 250 5.21 8.03 -10.91
CA ALA A 250 4.84 8.90 -12.03
C ALA A 250 3.94 8.19 -13.07
N GLU A 251 4.14 6.89 -13.29
CA GLU A 251 3.25 6.08 -14.14
C GLU A 251 1.84 5.95 -13.55
N MET A 252 1.72 6.21 -12.25
CA MET A 252 0.47 6.28 -11.51
C MET A 252 -0.22 7.65 -11.51
N LEU A 253 0.19 8.56 -12.37
CA LEU A 253 -0.52 9.82 -12.59
C LEU A 253 -1.53 9.69 -13.75
N ASP A 254 -2.47 10.63 -13.83
CA ASP A 254 -3.38 10.76 -14.98
C ASP A 254 -2.61 11.04 -16.27
N ASP A 255 -3.19 10.77 -17.43
CA ASP A 255 -2.46 10.77 -18.72
C ASP A 255 -1.71 12.08 -19.00
N VAL A 256 -2.36 13.22 -18.74
CA VAL A 256 -1.78 14.56 -18.92
C VAL A 256 -0.62 14.77 -17.93
N ALA A 257 -0.85 14.48 -16.64
CA ALA A 257 0.16 14.65 -15.60
C ALA A 257 1.35 13.67 -15.78
N ARG A 258 1.10 12.44 -16.23
CA ARG A 258 2.10 11.41 -16.53
C ARG A 258 3.04 11.85 -17.64
N SER A 259 2.50 12.40 -18.73
CA SER A 259 3.33 12.87 -19.86
C SER A 259 4.28 13.99 -19.42
N ALA A 260 3.76 14.99 -18.69
CA ALA A 260 4.54 16.09 -18.14
C ALA A 260 5.60 15.60 -17.13
N ALA A 261 5.23 14.66 -16.25
CA ALA A 261 6.16 14.06 -15.28
C ALA A 261 7.30 13.32 -15.97
N ARG A 262 7.02 12.52 -17.01
CA ARG A 262 8.06 11.80 -17.78
C ARG A 262 9.07 12.75 -18.40
N THR A 263 8.62 13.84 -19.02
CA THR A 263 9.52 14.84 -19.61
C THR A 263 10.39 15.52 -18.54
N ARG A 264 9.79 15.89 -17.40
CA ARG A 264 10.54 16.52 -16.29
C ARG A 264 11.56 15.56 -15.69
N LEU A 265 11.14 14.32 -15.39
CA LEU A 265 12.02 13.27 -14.86
C LEU A 265 13.14 12.92 -15.81
N HIS A 266 12.89 12.88 -17.13
CA HIS A 266 13.94 12.65 -18.11
C HIS A 266 15.00 13.76 -18.08
N LYS A 267 14.58 15.04 -18.07
CA LYS A 267 15.53 16.18 -17.95
C LYS A 267 16.33 16.10 -16.65
N LEU A 268 15.68 15.79 -15.53
CA LEU A 268 16.33 15.61 -14.22
C LEU A 268 17.37 14.49 -14.27
N TRP A 269 17.01 13.35 -14.86
CA TRP A 269 17.89 12.21 -15.01
C TRP A 269 19.11 12.51 -15.90
N VAL A 270 18.92 13.21 -17.01
CA VAL A 270 20.03 13.65 -17.88
C VAL A 270 20.97 14.57 -17.09
N GLY A 271 20.44 15.60 -16.43
CA GLY A 271 21.25 16.51 -15.62
C GLY A 271 22.02 15.78 -14.50
N TRP A 272 21.35 14.87 -13.81
CA TRP A 272 21.97 14.06 -12.74
C TRP A 272 23.06 13.14 -13.28
N THR A 273 22.86 12.54 -14.46
CA THR A 273 23.85 11.71 -15.14
C THR A 273 25.09 12.53 -15.50
N VAL A 274 24.91 13.72 -16.08
CA VAL A 274 26.01 14.63 -16.41
C VAL A 274 26.85 15.00 -15.18
N VAL A 275 26.20 15.35 -14.06
CA VAL A 275 26.90 15.67 -12.80
C VAL A 275 27.74 14.48 -12.31
N ASN A 276 27.20 13.26 -12.34
CA ASN A 276 27.94 12.07 -11.89
C ASN A 276 29.09 11.72 -12.83
N VAL A 277 28.90 11.84 -14.16
CA VAL A 277 29.97 11.62 -15.14
C VAL A 277 31.14 12.58 -14.88
N ILE A 278 30.85 13.86 -14.67
CA ILE A 278 31.87 14.88 -14.37
C ILE A 278 32.56 14.59 -13.02
N ALA A 279 31.82 14.14 -12.00
CA ALA A 279 32.39 13.75 -10.72
C ALA A 279 33.34 12.54 -10.84
N VAL A 280 32.96 11.53 -11.62
CA VAL A 280 33.81 10.35 -11.90
C VAL A 280 35.08 10.77 -12.67
N LEU A 281 34.93 11.57 -13.71
CA LEU A 281 36.07 12.11 -14.47
C LEU A 281 37.01 12.90 -13.55
N THR A 282 36.46 13.68 -12.63
CA THR A 282 37.26 14.41 -11.65
C THR A 282 38.03 13.48 -10.73
N GLY A 283 37.40 12.42 -10.22
CA GLY A 283 38.08 11.39 -9.45
C GLY A 283 39.23 10.73 -10.21
N ILE A 284 39.01 10.42 -11.51
CA ILE A 284 40.06 9.89 -12.40
C ILE A 284 41.20 10.91 -12.55
N THR A 285 40.89 12.16 -12.88
CA THR A 285 41.93 13.19 -13.06
C THR A 285 42.71 13.47 -11.78
N TRP A 286 42.05 13.40 -10.62
CA TRP A 286 42.70 13.55 -9.32
C TRP A 286 43.66 12.39 -9.05
N TRP A 287 43.23 11.15 -9.30
CA TRP A 287 44.08 9.97 -9.15
C TRP A 287 45.29 10.00 -10.10
N VAL A 288 45.08 10.34 -11.37
CA VAL A 288 46.16 10.52 -12.36
C VAL A 288 47.11 11.66 -11.96
N GLY A 289 46.56 12.77 -11.45
CA GLY A 289 47.34 13.89 -10.94
C GLY A 289 48.25 13.47 -9.78
N ALA A 290 47.71 12.72 -8.83
CA ALA A 290 48.47 12.19 -7.69
C ALA A 290 49.56 11.20 -8.12
N ALA A 291 49.29 10.34 -9.11
CA ALA A 291 50.23 9.32 -9.56
C ALA A 291 51.35 9.87 -10.47
N SER A 292 51.08 10.91 -11.26
CA SER A 292 52.00 11.38 -12.30
C SER A 292 53.11 12.31 -11.80
N GLY A 293 52.96 12.97 -10.66
CA GLY A 293 53.93 13.93 -10.13
C GLY A 293 54.12 15.20 -10.98
N SER A 294 53.38 15.35 -12.09
CA SER A 294 53.46 16.50 -12.99
C SER A 294 52.64 17.68 -12.47
N ILE A 295 53.19 18.88 -12.61
CA ILE A 295 52.50 20.13 -12.24
C ILE A 295 51.25 20.35 -13.10
N GLN A 296 51.31 19.97 -14.39
CA GLN A 296 50.22 20.19 -15.33
C GLN A 296 49.01 19.28 -15.04
N THR A 297 49.26 18.01 -14.69
CA THR A 297 48.20 17.06 -14.32
C THR A 297 47.58 17.43 -12.97
N GLY A 298 48.38 17.91 -12.02
CA GLY A 298 47.87 18.47 -10.75
C GLY A 298 46.98 19.71 -10.96
N ALA A 299 47.38 20.63 -11.84
CA ALA A 299 46.56 21.79 -12.19
C ALA A 299 45.25 21.38 -12.88
N ASN A 300 45.29 20.40 -13.79
CA ASN A 300 44.08 19.87 -14.45
C ASN A 300 43.13 19.21 -13.44
N ALA A 301 43.65 18.45 -12.48
CA ALA A 301 42.85 17.87 -11.41
C ALA A 301 42.15 18.95 -10.56
N LEU A 302 42.87 20.02 -10.20
CA LEU A 302 42.29 21.13 -9.43
C LEU A 302 41.20 21.85 -10.22
N PHE A 303 41.41 22.09 -11.52
CA PHE A 303 40.39 22.65 -12.39
C PHE A 303 39.14 21.78 -12.47
N MET A 304 39.31 20.45 -12.60
CA MET A 304 38.19 19.50 -12.60
C MET A 304 37.38 19.51 -11.30
N VAL A 305 38.03 19.74 -10.15
CA VAL A 305 37.33 19.92 -8.86
C VAL A 305 36.48 21.20 -8.87
N VAL A 306 37.02 22.31 -9.37
CA VAL A 306 36.26 23.58 -9.54
C VAL A 306 35.06 23.37 -10.46
N LEU A 307 35.27 22.72 -11.61
CA LEU A 307 34.21 22.41 -12.58
C LEU A 307 33.11 21.53 -11.97
N THR A 308 33.49 20.48 -11.23
CA THR A 308 32.54 19.59 -10.57
C THR A 308 31.72 20.33 -9.52
N ALA A 309 32.35 21.16 -8.70
CA ALA A 309 31.65 21.97 -7.71
C ALA A 309 30.67 22.95 -8.39
N ALA A 310 31.09 23.60 -9.49
CA ALA A 310 30.24 24.52 -10.26
C ALA A 310 29.02 23.81 -10.87
N VAL A 311 29.22 22.68 -11.53
CA VAL A 311 28.15 21.91 -12.17
C VAL A 311 27.21 21.30 -11.12
N SER A 312 27.76 20.82 -9.99
CA SER A 312 26.96 20.31 -8.87
C SER A 312 26.10 21.41 -8.24
N ALA A 313 26.65 22.63 -8.08
CA ALA A 313 25.90 23.79 -7.61
C ALA A 313 24.75 24.15 -8.57
N ALA A 314 25.05 24.27 -9.86
CA ALA A 314 24.06 24.59 -10.89
C ALA A 314 22.93 23.55 -10.91
N PHE A 315 23.29 22.26 -10.86
CA PHE A 315 22.31 21.18 -10.80
C PHE A 315 21.47 21.21 -9.52
N ALA A 316 22.09 21.40 -8.35
CA ALA A 316 21.37 21.43 -7.08
C ALA A 316 20.33 22.57 -7.04
N LEU A 317 20.72 23.79 -7.44
CA LEU A 317 19.83 24.94 -7.50
C LEU A 317 18.71 24.76 -8.54
N TRP A 318 19.04 24.21 -9.70
CA TRP A 318 18.05 23.90 -10.74
C TRP A 318 17.07 22.81 -10.30
N ALA A 319 17.56 21.74 -9.67
CA ALA A 319 16.77 20.62 -9.19
C ALA A 319 15.86 21.00 -8.00
N ALA A 320 16.30 21.95 -7.16
CA ALA A 320 15.58 22.39 -5.96
C ALA A 320 14.11 22.72 -6.23
N HIS A 321 13.83 23.43 -7.32
CA HIS A 321 12.47 23.81 -7.69
C HIS A 321 11.77 22.82 -8.61
N ARG A 322 12.52 21.94 -9.28
CA ARG A 322 11.99 21.02 -10.31
C ARG A 322 11.58 19.68 -9.73
N LEU A 323 12.31 19.13 -8.76
CA LEU A 323 12.03 17.81 -8.16
C LEU A 323 10.67 17.80 -7.45
N PRO A 324 10.42 18.69 -6.45
CA PRO A 324 9.16 18.67 -5.71
C PRO A 324 7.96 18.99 -6.61
N ALA A 325 8.15 19.84 -7.62
CA ALA A 325 7.11 20.24 -8.57
C ALA A 325 6.67 19.12 -9.52
N VAL A 326 7.34 17.97 -9.56
CA VAL A 326 6.86 16.80 -10.34
C VAL A 326 5.57 16.24 -9.74
N PHE A 327 5.45 16.25 -8.40
CA PHE A 327 4.36 15.59 -7.67
C PHE A 327 3.47 16.56 -6.89
N SER A 328 3.71 17.88 -6.97
CA SER A 328 2.92 18.90 -6.27
C SER A 328 1.44 18.97 -6.69
N GLY A 329 1.08 18.40 -7.85
CA GLY A 329 -0.31 18.34 -8.32
C GLY A 329 -1.12 17.17 -7.74
N SER A 330 -0.46 16.10 -7.29
CA SER A 330 -1.12 14.89 -6.82
C SER A 330 -1.76 15.05 -5.43
N SER A 331 -1.17 15.91 -4.58
CA SER A 331 -1.67 16.13 -3.21
C SER A 331 -2.79 17.18 -3.12
N ALA A 332 -3.00 18.01 -4.16
CA ALA A 332 -3.95 19.12 -4.13
C ALA A 332 -5.37 18.76 -4.61
N ASP A 333 -5.52 17.67 -5.36
CA ASP A 333 -6.80 17.32 -6.02
C ASP A 333 -7.66 16.34 -5.21
N GLN A 334 -7.19 15.89 -4.05
CA GLN A 334 -8.01 15.07 -3.17
C GLN A 334 -8.96 15.96 -2.35
N LYS A 335 -10.03 16.45 -3.00
CA LYS A 335 -11.22 16.91 -2.29
C LYS A 335 -11.78 15.72 -1.52
N VAL A 336 -11.39 15.59 -0.26
CA VAL A 336 -12.03 14.65 0.67
C VAL A 336 -13.52 15.01 0.68
N PRO A 337 -14.42 14.12 0.23
CA PRO A 337 -15.84 14.43 0.25
C PRO A 337 -16.26 14.66 1.71
N ALA A 338 -16.73 15.87 2.03
CA ALA A 338 -17.08 16.30 3.38
C ALA A 338 -18.17 15.42 4.03
N HIS A 339 -18.90 14.65 3.23
CA HIS A 339 -19.95 13.76 3.69
C HIS A 339 -19.76 12.37 3.08
N ARG A 340 -19.34 11.41 3.92
CA ARG A 340 -19.36 9.99 3.60
C ARG A 340 -20.77 9.48 3.85
N TRP A 341 -21.54 9.23 2.78
CA TRP A 341 -22.87 8.63 2.91
C TRP A 341 -22.73 7.20 3.41
N VAL A 342 -23.19 6.96 4.64
CA VAL A 342 -23.35 5.60 5.16
C VAL A 342 -24.72 5.13 4.72
N VAL A 343 -24.75 4.22 3.74
CA VAL A 343 -25.98 3.52 3.37
C VAL A 343 -26.15 2.39 4.38
N VAL A 344 -27.11 2.56 5.29
CA VAL A 344 -27.58 1.47 6.17
C VAL A 344 -28.63 0.70 5.37
N ALA A 345 -28.39 -0.60 5.17
CA ALA A 345 -29.30 -1.53 4.49
C ALA A 345 -30.22 -2.23 5.48
#